data_AF-A0A424YUU4-F1
#
_entry.id   AF-A0A424YUU4-F1
#
_cell.length_a   1.000
_cell.length_b   1.000
_cell.length_c   1.000
_cell.angle_alpha   90.00
_cell.angle_beta   90.00
_cell.angle_gamma   90.00
#
_symmetry.space_group_name_H-M   'P 1'
#
loop_
_entity.id
_entity.type
_entity.pdbx_description
1 polymer ?
#
loop_
_entity_poly.entity_id
_entity_poly.type
_entity_poly.pdbx_seq_one_letter_code
_entity_poly.pdbx_strand_id
1 'polypeptide(L)'
;MDRKPIVHLDIEKVIEIHDYIIEFDKMLNPDDYLPGIHEIGSLEALFEWRIRHENDVFRNAALSLESITCRHAFRNGNKRTGFAVAYILLEAEGYKIIATEDERVQFC
;
A
#
# COMPACT_ATOMS: atom_id res chain seq x y z
N MET A 1 12.57 24.46 -7.38
CA MET A 1 11.55 23.62 -8.04
C MET A 1 10.61 23.18 -6.94
N ASP A 2 9.44 23.78 -6.85
CA ASP A 2 8.49 23.53 -5.78
C ASP A 2 7.86 22.14 -5.97
N ARG A 3 8.38 21.13 -5.25
CA ARG A 3 7.70 19.83 -5.14
C ARG A 3 6.50 20.01 -4.21
N LYS A 4 5.31 19.74 -4.73
CA LYS A 4 4.03 19.68 -4.01
C LYS A 4 3.36 18.34 -4.33
N PRO A 5 2.62 17.79 -3.37
CA PRO A 5 3.07 17.09 -2.19
C PRO A 5 3.18 15.58 -2.46
N ILE A 6 4.07 14.90 -1.72
CA ILE A 6 3.84 13.49 -1.42
C ILE A 6 2.46 13.44 -0.76
N VAL A 7 1.51 12.67 -1.30
CA VAL A 7 0.26 12.35 -0.58
C VAL A 7 0.61 12.15 0.88
N HIS A 8 -0.06 12.83 1.82
CA HIS A 8 0.24 12.66 3.23
C HIS A 8 -0.16 11.24 3.63
N LEU A 9 0.82 10.35 3.47
CA LEU A 9 0.74 8.94 3.74
C LEU A 9 1.51 8.75 5.03
N ASP A 10 0.79 8.24 6.02
CA ASP A 10 1.30 7.81 7.31
C ASP A 10 0.70 6.44 7.64
N ILE A 11 1.04 5.93 8.82
CA ILE A 11 0.55 4.62 9.28
C ILE A 11 -0.98 4.60 9.32
N GLU A 12 -1.61 5.67 9.82
CA GLU A 12 -3.07 5.77 9.93
C GLU A 12 -3.75 5.69 8.57
N LYS A 13 -3.23 6.41 7.57
CA LYS A 13 -3.76 6.37 6.21
C LYS A 13 -3.62 4.99 5.57
N VAL A 14 -2.51 4.27 5.82
CA VAL A 14 -2.33 2.90 5.32
C VAL A 14 -3.33 1.94 5.98
N ILE A 15 -3.60 2.10 7.28
CA ILE A 15 -4.63 1.33 7.98
C ILE A 15 -6.02 1.65 7.42
N GLU A 16 -6.35 2.91 7.18
CA GLU A 16 -7.63 3.32 6.57
C GLU A 16 -7.83 2.71 5.18
N ILE A 17 -6.79 2.72 4.34
CA ILE A 17 -6.82 2.07 3.02
C ILE A 17 -7.05 0.57 3.16
N HIS A 18 -6.34 -0.09 4.09
CA HIS A 18 -6.54 -1.50 4.36
C HIS A 18 -7.98 -1.80 4.80
N ASP A 19 -8.50 -1.04 5.76
CA ASP A 19 -9.82 -1.27 6.33
C ASP A 19 -10.92 -1.09 5.29
N TYR A 20 -10.77 -0.10 4.40
CA TYR A 20 -11.65 0.05 3.25
C TYR A 20 -11.60 -1.17 2.31
N ILE A 21 -10.39 -1.65 1.98
CA ILE A 21 -10.20 -2.80 1.08
C ILE A 21 -10.76 -4.08 1.67
N ILE A 22 -10.52 -4.36 2.95
CA ILE A 22 -10.95 -5.61 3.58
C ILE A 22 -12.46 -5.65 3.80
N GLU A 23 -13.10 -4.52 4.12
CA GLU A 23 -14.56 -4.44 4.19
C GLU A 23 -15.21 -4.58 2.82
N PHE A 24 -14.60 -4.04 1.77
CA PHE A 24 -15.08 -4.26 0.40
C PHE A 24 -14.95 -5.74 0.01
N ASP A 25 -13.81 -6.36 0.29
CA ASP A 25 -13.57 -7.77 -0.04
C ASP A 25 -14.51 -8.72 0.69
N LYS A 26 -14.84 -8.43 1.95
CA LYS A 26 -15.81 -9.20 2.74
C LYS A 26 -17.17 -9.34 2.05
N MET A 27 -17.58 -8.37 1.24
CA MET A 27 -18.83 -8.46 0.47
C MET A 27 -18.77 -9.54 -0.63
N LEU A 28 -17.56 -9.85 -1.12
CA LEU A 28 -17.32 -10.84 -2.18
C LEU A 28 -16.84 -12.19 -1.61
N ASN A 29 -16.04 -12.16 -0.54
CA ASN A 29 -15.35 -13.30 0.06
C ASN A 29 -15.54 -13.31 1.59
N PRO A 30 -16.76 -13.47 2.11
CA PRO A 30 -17.05 -13.33 3.55
C PRO A 30 -16.32 -14.35 4.43
N ASP A 31 -16.06 -15.55 3.91
CA ASP A 31 -15.38 -16.63 4.64
C ASP A 31 -13.86 -16.38 4.80
N ASP A 32 -13.28 -15.50 3.98
CA ASP A 32 -11.86 -15.11 4.05
C ASP A 32 -11.66 -13.80 4.85
N TYR A 33 -12.73 -13.27 5.46
CA TYR A 33 -12.66 -12.01 6.19
C TYR A 33 -11.83 -12.14 7.47
N LEU A 34 -10.65 -11.52 7.47
CA LEU A 34 -9.76 -11.47 8.61
C LEU A 34 -9.09 -10.08 8.71
N PRO A 35 -9.78 -9.11 9.34
CA PRO A 35 -9.29 -7.74 9.43
C PRO A 35 -8.20 -7.58 10.49
N GLY A 36 -7.60 -6.40 10.49
CA GLY A 36 -6.67 -5.95 11.52
C GLY A 36 -5.20 -6.20 11.22
N ILE A 37 -4.39 -5.55 12.03
CA ILE A 37 -2.93 -5.51 11.91
C ILE A 37 -2.35 -6.82 12.44
N HIS A 38 -1.39 -7.36 11.70
CA HIS A 38 -0.59 -8.51 12.12
C HIS A 38 0.74 -8.07 12.73
N GLU A 39 1.43 -7.13 12.08
CA GLU A 39 2.75 -6.68 12.48
C GLU A 39 2.89 -5.18 12.20
N ILE A 40 2.74 -4.38 13.25
CA ILE A 40 2.78 -2.91 13.16
C ILE A 40 4.20 -2.39 12.91
N GLY A 41 5.22 -3.12 13.36
CA GLY A 41 6.62 -2.74 13.24
C GLY A 41 7.09 -2.56 11.79
N SER A 42 6.49 -3.27 10.83
CA SER A 42 6.77 -3.09 9.40
C SER A 42 6.26 -1.76 8.87
N LEU A 43 5.13 -1.27 9.39
CA LEU A 43 4.61 0.06 9.04
C LEU A 43 5.42 1.13 9.75
N GLU A 44 5.72 0.97 11.04
CA GLU A 44 6.60 1.87 11.79
C GLU A 44 7.95 2.02 11.10
N ALA A 45 8.61 0.90 10.78
CA ALA A 45 9.90 0.92 10.10
C ALA A 45 9.84 1.52 8.69
N LEU A 46 8.72 1.33 7.98
CA LEU A 46 8.51 1.94 6.66
C LEU A 46 8.54 3.46 6.74
N PHE A 47 7.77 4.06 7.65
CA PHE A 47 7.62 5.51 7.75
C PHE A 47 8.74 6.20 8.53
N GLU A 48 9.33 5.53 9.52
CA GLU A 48 10.46 6.11 10.28
C GLU A 48 11.77 6.09 9.49
N TRP A 49 12.02 5.03 8.70
CA TRP A 49 13.36 4.77 8.17
C TRP A 49 13.47 4.62 6.66
N ARG A 50 12.40 4.21 5.96
CA ARG A 50 12.50 3.78 4.55
C ARG A 50 11.92 4.79 3.57
N ILE A 51 10.69 5.25 3.79
CA ILE A 51 10.09 6.32 2.99
C ILE A 51 10.78 7.63 3.33
N ARG A 52 11.22 8.33 2.30
CA ARG A 52 11.97 9.58 2.44
C ARG A 52 11.60 10.52 1.30
N HIS A 53 11.70 11.83 1.54
CA HIS A 53 11.43 12.85 0.52
C HIS A 53 12.47 12.86 -0.61
N GLU A 54 13.68 12.39 -0.31
CA GLU A 54 14.79 12.30 -1.25
C GLU A 54 14.67 11.10 -2.20
N ASN A 55 13.90 10.07 -1.82
CA ASN A 55 13.60 8.95 -2.71
C ASN A 55 12.77 9.45 -3.90
N ASP A 56 12.99 8.87 -5.07
CA ASP A 56 12.00 8.99 -6.14
C ASP A 56 10.70 8.25 -5.78
N VAL A 57 9.62 8.58 -6.49
CA VAL A 57 8.30 8.01 -6.21
C VAL A 57 8.25 6.50 -6.43
N PHE A 58 8.99 5.98 -7.42
CA PHE A 58 9.02 4.55 -7.70
C PHE A 58 9.66 3.77 -6.56
N ARG A 59 10.71 4.33 -5.96
CA ARG A 59 11.37 3.77 -4.78
C ARG A 59 10.42 3.79 -3.59
N ASN A 60 9.76 4.91 -3.29
CA ASN A 60 8.78 4.94 -2.19
C ASN A 60 7.62 3.97 -2.43
N ALA A 61 7.10 3.88 -3.66
CA ALA A 61 6.05 2.92 -4.02
C ALA A 61 6.50 1.46 -3.84
N ALA A 62 7.70 1.11 -4.30
CA ALA A 62 8.26 -0.24 -4.15
C ALA A 62 8.54 -0.61 -2.69
N LEU A 63 9.06 0.33 -1.89
CA LEU A 63 9.29 0.14 -0.47
C LEU A 63 7.98 -0.09 0.29
N SER A 64 6.92 0.67 -0.04
CA SER A 64 5.58 0.48 0.54
C SER A 64 5.00 -0.89 0.15
N LEU A 65 5.05 -1.24 -1.12
CA LEU A 65 4.56 -2.52 -1.62
C LEU A 65 5.25 -3.70 -0.92
N GLU A 66 6.58 -3.68 -0.84
CA GLU A 66 7.37 -4.73 -0.18
C GLU A 66 7.12 -4.78 1.33
N SER A 67 7.12 -3.62 2.01
CA SER A 67 6.85 -3.56 3.46
C SER A 67 5.48 -4.13 3.82
N ILE A 68 4.44 -3.80 3.06
CA ILE A 68 3.07 -4.24 3.38
C ILE A 68 2.87 -5.70 2.95
N THR A 69 3.31 -6.05 1.75
CA THR A 69 3.05 -7.37 1.15
C THR A 69 3.95 -8.45 1.70
N CYS A 70 5.27 -8.25 1.67
CA CYS A 70 6.24 -9.29 1.98
C CYS A 70 6.47 -9.45 3.49
N ARG A 71 6.21 -8.40 4.28
CA ARG A 71 6.28 -8.48 5.75
C ARG A 71 4.94 -8.75 6.41
N HIS A 72 3.87 -8.91 5.63
CA HIS A 72 2.53 -9.24 6.11
C HIS A 72 2.05 -8.29 7.23
N ALA A 73 2.01 -6.98 6.95
CA ALA A 73 1.61 -5.99 7.95
C ALA A 73 0.20 -6.24 8.52
N PHE A 74 -0.69 -6.86 7.75
CA PHE A 74 -2.08 -7.17 8.09
C PHE A 74 -2.36 -8.66 8.12
N ARG A 75 -3.47 -9.07 8.75
CA ARG A 75 -3.86 -10.49 8.84
C ARG A 75 -4.38 -11.05 7.50
N ASN A 76 -5.05 -10.22 6.71
CA ASN A 76 -5.39 -10.47 5.31
C ASN A 76 -5.26 -9.14 4.53
N GLY A 77 -5.49 -9.13 3.22
CA GLY A 77 -5.51 -7.91 2.42
C GLY A 77 -4.15 -7.39 1.98
N ASN A 78 -3.03 -7.93 2.52
CA ASN A 78 -1.66 -7.42 2.31
C ASN A 78 -1.31 -7.06 0.85
N LYS A 79 -1.53 -7.97 -0.11
CA LYS A 79 -1.24 -7.71 -1.52
C LYS A 79 -2.05 -6.53 -2.08
N ARG A 80 -3.35 -6.51 -1.80
CA ARG A 80 -4.29 -5.47 -2.26
C ARG A 80 -3.96 -4.12 -1.64
N THR A 81 -3.69 -4.09 -0.34
CA THR A 81 -3.28 -2.87 0.37
C THR A 81 -1.93 -2.36 -0.12
N GLY A 82 -0.93 -3.24 -0.23
CA GLY A 82 0.41 -2.87 -0.71
C GLY A 82 0.37 -2.30 -2.13
N PHE A 83 -0.40 -2.94 -3.02
CA PHE A 83 -0.60 -2.45 -4.38
C PHE A 83 -1.36 -1.11 -4.41
N ALA A 84 -2.43 -0.96 -3.62
CA ALA A 84 -3.19 0.29 -3.54
C ALA A 84 -2.34 1.46 -3.04
N VAL A 85 -1.53 1.25 -2.00
CA VAL A 85 -0.61 2.28 -1.48
C VAL A 85 0.44 2.66 -2.53
N ALA A 86 1.02 1.68 -3.21
CA ALA A 86 1.98 1.94 -4.29
C ALA A 86 1.32 2.70 -5.46
N TYR A 87 0.10 2.31 -5.85
CA TYR A 87 -0.70 3.00 -6.87
C TYR A 87 -0.95 4.47 -6.50
N ILE A 88 -1.41 4.74 -5.27
CA ILE A 88 -1.70 6.10 -4.79
C ILE A 88 -0.45 6.97 -4.81
N LEU A 89 0.70 6.44 -4.41
CA LEU A 89 1.98 7.17 -4.46
C LEU A 89 2.36 7.54 -5.90
N LEU A 90 2.23 6.60 -6.84
CA LEU A 90 2.52 6.83 -8.25
C LEU A 90 1.54 7.82 -8.89
N GLU A 91 0.25 7.68 -8.62
CA GLU A 91 -0.80 8.56 -9.14
C GLU A 91 -0.63 10.00 -8.65
N ALA A 92 -0.23 10.19 -7.40
CA ALA A 92 0.06 11.50 -6.82
C ALA A 92 1.13 12.29 -7.60
N GLU A 93 2.07 11.59 -8.24
CA GLU A 93 3.15 12.17 -9.05
C GLU A 93 2.83 12.12 -10.55
N GLY A 94 1.57 11.83 -10.91
CA GLY A 94 1.07 11.88 -12.28
C GLY A 94 1.30 10.62 -13.11
N TYR A 95 1.75 9.51 -12.50
CA TYR A 95 1.90 8.23 -13.19
C TYR A 95 0.59 7.45 -13.23
N LYS A 96 0.43 6.64 -14.28
CA LYS A 96 -0.72 5.74 -14.43
C LYS A 96 -0.24 4.32 -14.67
N ILE A 97 -0.84 3.37 -13.96
CA ILE A 97 -0.63 1.95 -14.25
C ILE A 97 -1.52 1.58 -15.45
N ILE A 98 -0.89 1.19 -16.56
CA ILE A 98 -1.57 0.75 -17.78
C ILE A 98 -1.68 -0.78 -17.90
N ALA A 99 -1.18 -1.50 -16.88
CA ALA A 99 -1.28 -2.95 -16.80
C ALA A 99 -2.75 -3.39 -16.72
N THR A 100 -3.08 -4.45 -17.44
CA THR A 100 -4.38 -5.14 -17.39
C THR A 100 -4.65 -5.71 -15.98
N GLU A 101 -5.87 -6.16 -15.74
CA GLU A 101 -6.19 -6.88 -14.50
C GLU A 101 -5.30 -8.12 -14.33
N ASP A 102 -5.17 -8.94 -15.38
CA ASP A 102 -4.37 -10.16 -15.34
C ASP A 102 -2.89 -9.87 -15.05
N GLU A 103 -2.31 -8.84 -15.67
CA GLU A 103 -0.93 -8.43 -15.38
C GLU A 103 -0.75 -7.94 -13.94
N ARG A 104 -1.75 -7.24 -13.38
CA ARG A 104 -1.72 -6.79 -11.97
C ARG A 104 -1.81 -7.96 -11.00
N VAL A 105 -2.66 -8.95 -11.30
CA VAL A 105 -2.77 -10.19 -10.51
C VAL A 105 -1.48 -11.00 -10.58
N GLN A 106 -0.85 -11.11 -11.76
CA GLN A 106 0.42 -11.81 -11.90
C GLN A 106 1.59 -11.13 -11.20
N PHE A 107 1.55 -9.80 -11.09
CA PHE A 107 2.57 -9.03 -10.40
C PHE A 107 2.54 -9.21 -8.87
N CYS A 108 1.37 -9.47 -8.28
CA CYS A 108 1.16 -9.53 -6.82
C CYS A 108 1.07 -10.95 -6.26
#